data_AF-A0A2P6M5F1-F1
#
_entry.id   AF-A0A2P6M5F1-F1
#
_cell.length_a   1.000
_cell.length_b   1.000
_cell.length_c   1.000
_cell.angle_alpha   90.00
_cell.angle_beta   90.00
_cell.angle_gamma   90.00
#
_symmetry.space_group_name_H-M   'P 1'
#
loop_
_entity.id
_entity.type
_entity.pdbx_description
1 polymer ?
#
loop_
_entity_poly.entity_id
_entity_poly.type
_entity_poly.pdbx_seq_one_letter_code
_entity_poly.pdbx_strand_id
1 'polypeptide(L)'
;MDESIEVQRNDIDDLVTISVEAWKFVRLFQRAVAKLDPSEQAKFVSQARYMQKKVDSLMGARGIRLESLEGMRFEPGLAATPLNLDEFESPHESLVVLQMIEPVVMGPEGVMRTGTYVLGAL
;
A
#
# COMPACT_ATOMS: atom_id res chain seq x y z
N MET A 1 12.05 -26.26 16.49
CA MET A 1 11.06 -25.18 16.34
C MET A 1 9.70 -25.85 16.32
N ASP A 2 8.69 -25.31 17.02
CA ASP A 2 7.37 -25.95 17.13
C ASP A 2 6.62 -25.83 15.80
N GLU A 3 6.19 -26.97 15.24
CA GLU A 3 5.49 -27.07 13.95
C GLU A 3 4.20 -26.24 13.94
N SER A 4 3.54 -26.06 15.09
CA SER A 4 2.34 -25.23 15.22
C SER A 4 2.61 -23.73 15.04
N ILE A 5 3.80 -23.26 15.41
CA ILE A 5 4.22 -21.87 15.23
C ILE A 5 4.54 -21.59 13.76
N GLU A 6 5.12 -22.57 13.05
CA GLU A 6 5.49 -22.44 11.65
C GLU A 6 4.27 -22.39 10.73
N VAL A 7 3.25 -23.21 11.00
CA VAL A 7 1.97 -23.20 10.26
C VAL A 7 1.22 -21.87 10.45
N GLN A 8 1.09 -21.36 11.69
CA GLN A 8 0.45 -20.07 11.94
C GLN A 8 1.17 -18.89 11.27
N ARG A 9 2.50 -18.95 11.16
CA ARG A 9 3.29 -17.92 10.50
C ARG A 9 3.04 -17.90 8.99
N ASN A 10 2.91 -19.07 8.37
CA ASN A 10 2.55 -19.20 6.95
C ASN A 10 1.15 -18.63 6.67
N ASP A 11 0.17 -18.88 7.55
CA ASP A 11 -1.20 -18.33 7.40
C ASP A 11 -1.22 -16.79 7.42
N ILE A 12 -0.41 -16.16 8.27
CA ILE A 12 -0.30 -14.70 8.33
C ILE A 12 0.37 -14.16 7.06
N ASP A 13 1.44 -14.79 6.60
CA ASP A 13 2.14 -14.33 5.39
C ASP A 13 1.30 -14.47 4.12
N ASP A 14 0.51 -15.53 4.01
CA ASP A 14 -0.45 -15.71 2.92
C ASP A 14 -1.56 -14.64 2.98
N LEU A 15 -2.08 -14.37 4.18
CA LEU A 15 -3.10 -13.32 4.39
C LEU A 15 -2.55 -11.92 4.06
N VAL A 16 -1.32 -11.61 4.46
CA VAL A 16 -0.65 -10.35 4.10
C VAL A 16 -0.51 -10.26 2.59
N THR A 17 -0.06 -11.33 1.93
CA THR A 17 0.16 -11.37 0.48
C THR A 17 -1.14 -11.08 -0.28
N ILE A 18 -2.23 -11.80 0.02
CA ILE A 18 -3.50 -11.56 -0.66
C ILE A 18 -4.10 -10.19 -0.33
N SER A 19 -3.86 -9.66 0.87
CA SER A 19 -4.33 -8.34 1.28
C SER A 19 -3.59 -7.21 0.56
N VAL A 20 -2.29 -7.37 0.34
CA VAL A 20 -1.49 -6.46 -0.50
C VAL A 20 -1.99 -6.47 -1.94
N GLU A 21 -2.27 -7.64 -2.52
CA GLU A 21 -2.83 -7.74 -3.87
C GLU A 21 -4.24 -7.13 -3.97
N ALA A 22 -5.09 -7.34 -2.97
CA ALA A 22 -6.41 -6.69 -2.90
C ALA A 22 -6.29 -5.16 -2.82
N TRP A 23 -5.35 -4.64 -2.02
CA TRP A 23 -5.07 -3.20 -1.92
C TRP A 23 -4.59 -2.63 -3.26
N LYS A 24 -3.67 -3.31 -3.95
CA LYS A 24 -3.18 -2.92 -5.29
C LYS A 24 -4.32 -2.88 -6.30
N PHE A 25 -5.17 -3.91 -6.28
CA PHE A 25 -6.33 -4.01 -7.16
C PHE A 25 -7.35 -2.91 -6.91
N VAL A 26 -7.70 -2.61 -5.65
CA VAL A 26 -8.63 -1.53 -5.30
C VAL A 26 -8.14 -0.20 -5.87
N ARG A 27 -6.85 0.10 -5.77
CA ARG A 27 -6.29 1.35 -6.29
C ARG A 27 -6.25 1.40 -7.80
N LEU A 28 -5.89 0.30 -8.46
CA LEU A 28 -5.99 0.18 -9.90
C LEU A 28 -7.44 0.40 -10.38
N PHE A 29 -8.39 -0.21 -9.69
CA PHE A 29 -9.81 -0.06 -9.97
C PHE A 29 -10.28 1.38 -9.74
N GLN A 30 -9.87 2.05 -8.66
CA GLN A 30 -10.17 3.47 -8.44
C GLN A 30 -9.62 4.36 -9.57
N ARG A 31 -8.40 4.11 -10.04
CA ARG A 31 -7.83 4.83 -11.20
C ARG A 31 -8.61 4.59 -12.49
N ALA A 32 -9.11 3.36 -12.70
CA ALA A 32 -9.95 3.04 -13.85
C ALA A 32 -11.31 3.75 -13.75
N VAL A 33 -11.95 3.72 -12.57
CA VAL A 33 -13.22 4.39 -12.29
C VAL A 33 -13.13 5.90 -12.48
N ALA A 34 -12.01 6.51 -12.09
CA ALA A 34 -11.79 7.96 -12.27
C ALA A 34 -11.82 8.41 -13.75
N LYS A 35 -11.71 7.49 -14.72
CA LYS A 35 -11.81 7.76 -16.16
C LYS A 35 -13.24 7.67 -16.71
N LEU A 36 -14.21 7.21 -15.92
CA LEU A 36 -15.62 7.11 -16.33
C LEU A 36 -16.34 8.46 -16.20
N ASP A 37 -17.52 8.55 -16.79
CA ASP A 37 -18.39 9.71 -16.59
C ASP A 37 -18.78 9.84 -15.10
N PRO A 38 -18.81 11.05 -14.52
CA PRO A 38 -19.09 11.25 -13.09
C PRO A 38 -20.40 10.61 -12.60
N SER A 39 -21.41 10.52 -13.46
CA SER A 39 -22.69 9.87 -13.17
C SER A 39 -22.57 8.36 -12.89
N GLU A 40 -21.56 7.70 -13.47
CA GLU A 40 -21.32 6.27 -13.33
C GLU A 40 -20.33 5.95 -12.19
N GLN A 41 -19.48 6.91 -11.80
CA GLN A 41 -18.42 6.70 -10.81
C GLN A 41 -18.94 6.36 -9.41
N ALA A 42 -20.02 7.00 -8.96
CA ALA A 42 -20.45 6.99 -7.55
C ALA A 42 -20.66 5.57 -6.99
N LYS A 43 -21.26 4.69 -7.80
CA LYS A 43 -21.45 3.27 -7.49
C LYS A 43 -20.12 2.55 -7.27
N PHE A 44 -19.18 2.70 -8.19
CA PHE A 44 -17.92 1.97 -8.17
C PHE A 44 -16.98 2.48 -7.08
N VAL A 45 -16.94 3.80 -6.84
CA VAL A 45 -16.19 4.40 -5.73
C VAL A 45 -16.66 3.82 -4.39
N SER A 46 -17.97 3.66 -4.22
CA SER A 46 -18.54 3.08 -2.99
C SER A 46 -18.14 1.61 -2.81
N GLN A 47 -18.13 0.82 -3.88
CA GLN A 47 -17.67 -0.58 -3.84
C GLN A 47 -16.17 -0.70 -3.54
N ALA A 48 -15.34 0.14 -4.17
CA ALA A 48 -13.90 0.18 -3.90
C ALA A 48 -13.61 0.52 -2.43
N ARG A 49 -14.31 1.54 -1.89
CA ARG A 49 -14.19 1.94 -0.48
C ARG A 49 -14.64 0.82 0.46
N TYR A 50 -15.72 0.12 0.14
CA TYR A 50 -16.19 -1.00 0.94
C TYR A 50 -15.17 -2.15 0.96
N MET A 51 -14.63 -2.52 -0.20
CA MET A 51 -13.58 -3.56 -0.30
C MET A 51 -12.35 -3.17 0.53
N GLN A 52 -11.86 -1.94 0.38
CA GLN A 52 -10.71 -1.45 1.16
C GLN A 52 -10.97 -1.56 2.66
N LYS A 53 -12.11 -1.04 3.13
CA LYS A 53 -12.48 -1.11 4.55
C LYS A 53 -12.55 -2.55 5.07
N LYS A 54 -12.99 -3.50 4.23
CA LYS A 54 -13.04 -4.92 4.60
C LYS A 54 -11.65 -5.51 4.78
N VAL A 55 -10.72 -5.20 3.86
CA VAL A 55 -9.30 -5.58 3.97
C VAL A 55 -8.70 -4.98 5.24
N ASP A 56 -8.86 -3.68 5.44
CA ASP A 56 -8.32 -2.95 6.60
C ASP A 56 -8.85 -3.53 7.92
N SER A 57 -10.13 -3.87 7.98
CA SER A 57 -10.74 -4.47 9.18
C SER A 57 -10.21 -5.88 9.47
N LEU A 58 -9.97 -6.71 8.44
CA LEU A 58 -9.47 -8.07 8.61
C LEU A 58 -8.02 -8.08 9.07
N MET A 59 -7.20 -7.19 8.51
CA MET A 59 -5.80 -7.01 8.92
C MET A 59 -5.70 -6.36 10.29
N GLY A 60 -6.53 -5.33 10.54
CA GLY A 60 -6.56 -4.60 11.81
C GLY A 60 -6.94 -5.47 13.00
N ALA A 61 -7.81 -6.47 12.82
CA ALA A 61 -8.13 -7.47 13.84
C ALA A 61 -6.91 -8.30 14.30
N ARG A 62 -5.81 -8.28 13.54
CA ARG A 62 -4.53 -8.95 13.83
C ARG A 62 -3.41 -7.96 14.18
N GLY A 63 -3.74 -6.68 14.35
CA GLY A 63 -2.75 -5.63 14.60
C GLY A 63 -1.92 -5.25 13.37
N ILE A 64 -2.35 -5.65 12.16
CA ILE A 64 -1.64 -5.38 10.91
C ILE A 64 -2.33 -4.23 10.16
N ARG A 65 -1.54 -3.31 9.57
CA ARG A 65 -2.03 -2.20 8.76
C ARG A 65 -1.29 -2.14 7.41
N LEU A 66 -2.03 -1.77 6.37
CA LEU A 66 -1.50 -1.46 5.04
C LEU A 66 -1.43 0.06 4.89
N GLU A 67 -0.25 0.63 4.99
CA GLU A 67 -0.04 2.08 5.02
C GLU A 67 0.38 2.61 3.63
N SER A 68 -0.24 3.72 3.23
CA SER A 68 0.18 4.50 2.07
C SER A 68 1.04 5.66 2.54
N LEU A 69 2.15 5.91 1.86
CA LEU A 69 3.03 7.05 2.13
C LEU A 69 2.81 8.19 1.13
N GLU A 70 1.79 8.09 0.27
CA GLU A 70 1.51 9.09 -0.77
C GLU A 70 1.32 10.50 -0.19
N GLY A 71 1.90 11.49 -0.87
CA GLY A 71 1.89 12.88 -0.43
C GLY A 71 2.93 13.19 0.67
N MET A 72 3.60 12.18 1.24
CA MET A 72 4.73 12.44 2.14
C MET A 72 5.95 12.89 1.35
N ARG A 73 6.72 13.81 1.93
CA ARG A 73 8.04 14.17 1.44
C ARG A 73 8.96 12.94 1.52
N PHE A 74 9.75 12.74 0.48
CA PHE A 74 10.78 11.73 0.47
C PHE A 74 11.95 12.16 1.36
N GLU A 75 12.32 11.27 2.28
CA GLU A 75 13.52 11.37 3.11
C GLU A 75 14.27 10.03 2.99
N PRO A 76 15.61 10.04 2.92
CA PRO A 76 16.39 8.81 2.98
C PRO A 76 16.04 7.99 4.23
N GLY A 77 15.74 6.70 4.05
CA GLY A 77 15.37 5.80 5.15
C GLY A 77 13.87 5.65 5.41
N LEU A 78 12.99 6.21 4.57
CA LEU A 78 11.58 5.82 4.53
C LEU A 78 11.43 4.31 4.35
N ALA A 79 10.42 3.71 4.98
CA ALA A 79 10.17 2.27 5.00
C ALA A 79 9.61 1.71 3.67
N ALA A 80 10.12 2.19 2.54
CA ALA A 80 9.75 1.74 1.21
C ALA A 80 10.82 2.11 0.17
N THR A 81 10.82 1.40 -0.96
CA THR A 81 11.81 1.55 -2.02
C THR A 81 11.27 2.42 -3.16
N PRO A 82 11.95 3.53 -3.54
CA PRO A 82 11.63 4.27 -4.75
C PRO A 82 12.03 3.47 -6.00
N LEU A 83 11.14 3.38 -6.99
CA LEU A 83 11.42 2.72 -8.26
C LEU A 83 12.19 3.58 -9.25
N ASN A 84 12.14 4.90 -9.10
CA ASN A 84 12.64 5.86 -10.07
C ASN A 84 13.54 6.93 -9.44
N LEU A 85 14.23 6.60 -8.35
CA LEU A 85 15.12 7.55 -7.68
C LEU A 85 16.26 8.02 -8.59
N ASP A 86 16.69 7.16 -9.52
CA ASP A 86 17.71 7.42 -10.52
C ASP A 86 17.30 8.43 -11.60
N GLU A 87 16.01 8.76 -11.71
CA GLU A 87 15.51 9.83 -12.59
C GLU A 87 15.77 11.23 -12.03
N PHE A 88 16.18 11.35 -10.76
CA PHE A 88 16.37 12.62 -10.05
C PHE A 88 17.86 12.87 -9.75
N GLU A 89 18.40 13.96 -10.29
CA GLU A 89 19.84 14.25 -10.20
C GLU A 89 20.21 15.09 -8.97
N SER A 90 19.25 15.81 -8.38
CA SER A 90 19.56 16.85 -7.40
C SER A 90 19.24 16.44 -5.96
N PRO A 91 20.20 16.55 -5.01
CA PRO A 91 19.94 16.36 -3.59
C PRO A 91 19.04 17.45 -2.97
N HIS A 92 18.71 18.50 -3.73
CA HIS A 92 17.80 19.57 -3.33
C HIS A 92 16.40 19.43 -3.94
N GLU A 93 16.19 18.44 -4.81
CA GLU A 93 14.90 18.21 -5.42
C GLU A 93 13.91 17.83 -4.32
N SER A 94 12.85 18.63 -4.18
CA SER A 94 11.81 18.36 -3.20
C SER A 94 10.92 17.25 -3.76
N LEU A 95 11.32 16.01 -3.48
CA LEU A 95 10.60 14.83 -3.92
C LEU A 95 9.49 14.46 -2.93
N VAL A 96 8.38 13.98 -3.48
CA VAL A 96 7.28 13.39 -2.72
C VAL A 96 6.98 12.00 -3.24
N VAL A 97 6.44 11.16 -2.36
CA VAL A 97 5.83 9.90 -2.75
C VAL A 97 4.58 10.24 -3.58
N LEU A 98 4.72 10.19 -4.90
CA LEU A 98 3.65 10.52 -5.82
C LEU A 98 2.63 9.39 -5.88
N GLN A 99 3.13 8.16 -5.95
CA GLN A 99 2.28 6.99 -6.07
C GLN A 99 2.90 5.79 -5.36
N MET A 100 2.14 5.18 -4.45
CA MET A 100 2.49 3.88 -3.89
C MET A 100 2.09 2.78 -4.88
N ILE A 101 3.04 1.91 -5.19
CA ILE A 101 2.86 0.69 -5.98
C ILE A 101 2.46 -0.46 -5.06
N GLU A 102 3.15 -0.59 -3.93
CA GLU A 102 2.82 -1.56 -2.87
C GLU A 102 2.82 -0.84 -1.51
N PRO A 103 1.88 -1.16 -0.61
CA PRO A 103 1.79 -0.51 0.69
C PRO A 103 2.92 -0.94 1.61
N VAL A 104 3.23 -0.13 2.61
CA VAL A 104 4.03 -0.59 3.75
C VAL A 104 3.12 -1.48 4.61
N VAL A 105 3.58 -2.67 4.96
CA VAL A 105 2.87 -3.56 5.89
C VAL A 105 3.43 -3.34 7.28
N MET A 106 2.62 -2.76 8.16
CA MET A 106 2.96 -2.54 9.57
C MET A 106 2.32 -3.62 10.43
N GLY A 107 3.10 -4.30 11.27
CA GLY A 107 2.63 -5.22 12.29
C GLY A 107 2.76 -4.67 13.71
N PRO A 108 2.46 -5.49 14.72
CA PRO A 108 2.57 -5.09 16.13
C PRO A 108 4.00 -4.70 16.56
N GLU A 109 5.02 -5.28 15.92
CA GLU A 109 6.44 -5.07 16.27
C GLU A 109 7.15 -4.07 15.32
N GLY A 110 6.42 -3.42 14.41
CA GLY A 110 6.98 -2.47 13.45
C GLY A 110 6.74 -2.88 12.00
N VAL A 111 7.70 -2.56 11.12
CA VAL A 111 7.57 -2.85 9.68
C VAL A 111 7.71 -4.35 9.44
N MET A 112 6.67 -4.97 8.90
CA MET A 112 6.69 -6.38 8.45
C MET A 112 7.16 -6.50 7.00
N ARG A 113 6.72 -5.59 6.12
CA ARG A 113 7.15 -5.52 4.71
C ARG A 113 7.28 -4.06 4.29
N THR A 114 8.38 -3.73 3.64
CA THR A 114 8.59 -2.40 3.04
C THR A 114 7.69 -2.23 1.83
N GLY A 115 7.20 -1.01 1.60
CA GLY A 115 6.42 -0.69 0.41
C GLY A 115 7.30 -0.43 -0.81
N THR A 116 6.65 -0.16 -1.94
CA THR A 116 7.30 0.26 -3.18
C THR A 116 6.56 1.48 -3.73
N TYR A 117 7.27 2.50 -4.19
CA TYR A 117 6.63 3.72 -4.70
C TYR A 117 7.38 4.38 -5.86
N VAL A 118 6.67 5.29 -6.50
CA VAL A 118 7.19 6.22 -7.52
C VAL A 118 7.23 7.61 -6.89
N LEU A 119 8.35 8.29 -7.09
CA LEU A 119 8.57 9.66 -6.67
C LEU A 119 8.09 10.65 -7.74
N GLY A 120 7.70 11.83 -7.30
CA GLY A 120 7.46 12.99 -8.15
C GLY A 120 8.08 14.24 -7.54
N ALA A 121 8.52 15.17 -8.39
CA ALA A 121 8.95 16.49 -7.96
C ALA A 121 7.73 17.36 -7.58
N LEU A 122 7.86 18.14 -6.52
CA LEU A 122 6.90 19.19 -6.12
C LEU A 122 7.06 20.47 -6.94
#